data_AF-A0A520CRN1-F1
#
_entry.id   AF-A0A520CRN1-F1
#
_cell.length_a   1.000
_cell.length_b   1.000
_cell.length_c   1.000
_cell.angle_alpha   90.00
_cell.angle_beta   90.00
_cell.angle_gamma   90.00
#
_symmetry.space_group_name_H-M   'P 1'
#
loop_
_entity.id
_entity.type
_entity.pdbx_description
1 polymer ?
#
loop_
_entity_poly.entity_id
_entity_poly.type
_entity_poly.pdbx_seq_one_letter_code
_entity_poly.pdbx_strand_id
1 'polypeptide(L)'
;YKVMAYKLKQTKNYNQALFITEKVLQWRPMDAQSYRDYALALADVGQYQKALDNLYKVLTQSYNTQSADRDAGIEEIIIAEINNLITQHGTKLNTKGIDKRLIQPLPVDVRVVLNWNKNDTDIDLWLTDPKGEKCYYSNPTTEIGGRLSNDFTAGYGPEQFMLKKAMNGKYKIEVNYYGDRQFTISGPTTVTAEIYTRYATGKQQRKIIVMPLEASNSSGRLVGEFTF
;
A
#
# COMPACT_ATOMS: atom_id res chain seq x y z
N TYR A 1 15.10 -8.29 -2.25
CA TYR A 1 14.70 -8.15 -0.83
C TYR A 1 13.25 -7.70 -0.63
N LYS A 2 12.75 -6.63 -1.27
CA LYS A 2 11.33 -6.23 -1.14
C LYS A 2 10.33 -7.36 -1.45
N VAL A 3 10.48 -8.04 -2.59
CA VAL A 3 9.63 -9.20 -2.95
C VAL A 3 9.66 -10.29 -1.88
N MET A 4 10.83 -10.57 -1.30
CA MET A 4 10.97 -11.57 -0.24
C MET A 4 10.20 -11.14 1.02
N ALA A 5 10.31 -9.88 1.45
CA ALA A 5 9.53 -9.35 2.57
C ALA A 5 8.02 -9.49 2.33
N TYR A 6 7.54 -9.13 1.14
CA TYR A 6 6.12 -9.28 0.80
C TYR A 6 5.66 -10.74 0.76
N LYS A 7 6.49 -11.66 0.24
CA LYS A 7 6.18 -13.09 0.24
C LYS A 7 6.14 -13.68 1.66
N LEU A 8 7.03 -13.23 2.54
CA LEU A 8 7.02 -13.60 3.96
C LEU A 8 5.76 -13.07 4.67
N LYS A 9 5.37 -11.81 4.42
CA LYS A 9 4.07 -11.26 4.90
C LYS A 9 2.88 -12.08 4.40
N GLN A 10 2.85 -12.42 3.10
CA GLN A 10 1.79 -13.24 2.49
C GLN A 10 1.65 -14.60 3.17
N THR A 11 2.77 -15.23 3.52
CA THR A 11 2.84 -16.54 4.19
C THR A 11 2.82 -16.45 5.71
N LYS A 12 2.57 -15.26 6.27
CA LYS A 12 2.50 -14.98 7.72
C LYS A 12 3.79 -15.25 8.50
N ASN A 13 4.94 -15.27 7.82
CA ASN A 13 6.27 -15.38 8.42
C ASN A 13 6.76 -13.99 8.86
N TYR A 14 6.07 -13.38 9.83
CA TYR A 14 6.24 -11.97 10.16
C TYR A 14 7.58 -11.62 10.80
N ASN A 15 8.17 -12.51 11.60
CA ASN A 15 9.49 -12.27 12.20
C ASN A 15 10.60 -12.17 11.14
N GLN A 16 10.56 -13.06 10.14
CA GLN A 16 11.50 -13.01 9.02
C GLN A 16 11.21 -11.79 8.13
N ALA A 17 9.93 -11.45 7.90
CA ALA A 17 9.57 -10.24 7.17
C ALA A 17 10.16 -8.99 7.86
N LEU A 18 10.02 -8.90 9.19
CA LEU A 18 10.59 -7.82 10.00
C LEU A 18 12.10 -7.73 9.80
N PHE A 19 12.83 -8.83 9.97
CA PHE A 19 14.29 -8.86 9.76
C PHE A 19 14.69 -8.35 8.37
N ILE A 20 13.99 -8.80 7.31
CA ILE A 20 14.28 -8.36 5.95
C ILE A 20 13.98 -6.87 5.76
N THR A 21 12.83 -6.38 6.24
CA THR A 21 12.47 -4.96 6.10
C THR A 21 13.40 -4.04 6.90
N GLU A 22 13.90 -4.48 8.06
CA GLU A 22 14.92 -3.76 8.83
C GLU A 22 16.22 -3.62 8.02
N LYS A 23 16.67 -4.70 7.36
CA LYS A 23 17.85 -4.65 6.47
C LYS A 23 17.65 -3.72 5.27
N VAL A 24 16.46 -3.75 4.67
CA VAL A 24 16.13 -2.82 3.57
C VAL A 24 16.20 -1.37 4.04
N LEU A 25 15.65 -1.06 5.22
CA LEU A 25 15.72 0.28 5.80
C LEU A 25 17.16 0.70 6.11
N GLN A 26 18.01 -0.20 6.63
CA GLN A 26 19.43 0.07 6.86
C GLN A 26 20.18 0.43 5.57
N TRP A 27 19.83 -0.20 4.44
CA TRP A 27 20.44 0.09 3.14
C TRP A 27 19.82 1.30 2.43
N ARG A 28 18.57 1.64 2.74
CA ARG A 28 17.82 2.74 2.11
C ARG A 28 17.19 3.66 3.17
N PRO A 29 17.99 4.30 4.03
CA PRO A 29 17.48 5.13 5.13
C PRO A 29 16.86 6.46 4.66
N MET A 30 16.94 6.77 3.36
CA MET A 30 16.37 7.97 2.74
C MET A 30 15.09 7.68 1.94
N ASP A 31 14.59 6.43 1.97
CA ASP A 31 13.44 5.98 1.19
C ASP A 31 12.19 5.90 2.08
N ALA A 32 11.17 6.72 1.82
CA ALA A 32 9.94 6.74 2.61
C ALA A 32 9.25 5.38 2.66
N GLN A 33 9.23 4.68 1.52
CA GLN A 33 8.67 3.33 1.42
C GLN A 33 9.41 2.33 2.32
N SER A 34 10.73 2.47 2.50
CA SER A 34 11.51 1.56 3.37
C SER A 34 11.12 1.70 4.85
N TYR A 35 10.83 2.92 5.32
CA TYR A 35 10.27 3.14 6.66
C TYR A 35 8.86 2.56 6.78
N ARG A 36 8.02 2.75 5.76
CA ARG A 36 6.66 2.22 5.72
C ARG A 36 6.65 0.70 5.79
N ASP A 37 7.41 0.02 4.92
CA ASP A 37 7.49 -1.44 4.87
C ASP A 37 7.94 -2.02 6.23
N TYR A 38 8.95 -1.40 6.85
CA TYR A 38 9.42 -1.77 8.18
C TYR A 38 8.37 -1.55 9.28
N ALA A 39 7.68 -0.42 9.24
CA ALA A 39 6.61 -0.12 10.19
C ALA A 39 5.45 -1.12 10.09
N LEU A 40 5.03 -1.49 8.88
CA LEU A 40 3.99 -2.49 8.68
C LEU A 40 4.43 -3.88 9.19
N ALA A 41 5.71 -4.26 9.01
CA ALA A 41 6.24 -5.50 9.57
C ALA A 41 6.33 -5.47 11.10
N LEU A 42 6.67 -4.33 11.71
CA LEU A 42 6.63 -4.11 13.16
C LEU A 42 5.21 -4.29 13.70
N ALA A 43 4.21 -3.73 13.02
CA ALA A 43 2.81 -3.88 13.41
C ALA A 43 2.37 -5.35 13.33
N ASP A 44 2.80 -6.09 12.31
CA ASP A 44 2.50 -7.51 12.13
C ASP A 44 3.04 -8.40 13.26
N VAL A 45 4.13 -8.00 13.93
CA VAL A 45 4.67 -8.72 15.11
C VAL A 45 4.24 -8.10 16.45
N GLY A 46 3.29 -7.16 16.44
CA GLY A 46 2.74 -6.54 17.65
C GLY A 46 3.57 -5.40 18.25
N GLN A 47 4.62 -4.94 17.58
CA GLN A 47 5.44 -3.80 18.01
C GLN A 47 4.81 -2.47 17.57
N TYR A 48 3.57 -2.21 18.01
CA TYR A 48 2.73 -1.12 17.52
C TYR A 48 3.31 0.27 17.74
N GLN A 49 3.91 0.56 18.90
CA GLN A 49 4.50 1.89 19.13
C GLN A 49 5.62 2.18 18.15
N LYS A 50 6.55 1.23 17.95
CA LYS A 50 7.64 1.40 16.97
C LYS A 50 7.11 1.53 15.55
N ALA A 51 6.02 0.83 15.21
CA ALA A 51 5.37 0.99 13.93
C ALA A 51 4.83 2.41 13.75
N LEU A 52 4.12 2.95 14.76
CA LEU A 52 3.62 4.33 14.76
C LEU A 52 4.75 5.34 14.59
N ASP A 53 5.83 5.18 15.35
CA ASP A 53 6.98 6.09 15.32
C ASP A 53 7.65 6.12 13.92
N ASN A 54 7.78 4.96 13.27
CA ASN A 54 8.36 4.87 11.91
C ASN A 54 7.43 5.44 10.83
N LEU A 55 6.11 5.20 10.93
CA LEU A 55 5.14 5.84 10.03
C LEU A 55 5.16 7.36 10.18
N TYR A 56 5.17 7.86 11.42
CA TYR A 56 5.21 9.30 11.66
C TYR A 56 6.51 9.92 11.19
N LYS A 57 7.64 9.20 11.34
CA LYS A 57 8.93 9.64 10.81
C LYS A 57 8.90 9.88 9.30
N VAL A 58 8.10 9.13 8.53
CA VAL A 58 7.90 9.41 7.09
C VAL A 58 7.34 10.80 6.86
N LEU A 59 6.47 11.31 7.73
CA LEU A 59 5.85 12.63 7.57
C LEU A 59 6.72 13.78 8.10
N THR A 60 7.69 13.50 8.96
CA THR A 60 8.42 14.55 9.71
C THR A 60 9.91 14.63 9.42
N GLN A 61 10.51 13.60 8.83
CA GLN A 61 11.94 13.64 8.52
C GLN A 61 12.22 14.48 7.28
N SER A 62 13.40 15.11 7.24
CA SER A 62 13.85 15.86 6.07
C SER A 62 14.29 14.91 4.98
N TYR A 63 13.66 15.01 3.82
CA TYR A 63 14.13 14.39 2.58
C TYR A 63 14.86 15.42 1.73
N ASN A 64 15.81 14.97 0.90
CA ASN A 64 16.30 15.82 -0.18
C ASN A 64 15.19 16.01 -1.22
N THR A 65 15.29 17.04 -2.06
CA THR A 65 14.25 17.39 -3.05
C THR A 65 13.93 16.22 -3.97
N GLN A 66 14.96 15.49 -4.43
CA GLN A 66 14.77 14.34 -5.30
C GLN A 66 13.95 13.20 -4.66
N SER A 67 14.19 12.88 -3.38
CA SER A 67 13.40 11.90 -2.65
C SER A 67 11.99 12.39 -2.36
N ALA A 68 11.83 13.66 -2.02
CA ALA A 68 10.53 14.27 -1.75
C ALA A 68 9.64 14.27 -3.00
N ASP A 69 10.19 14.65 -4.15
CA ASP A 69 9.47 14.66 -5.44
C ASP A 69 9.08 13.24 -5.86
N ARG A 70 9.98 12.26 -5.65
CA ARG A 70 9.73 10.85 -5.96
C ARG A 70 8.62 10.22 -5.09
N ASP A 71 8.59 10.57 -3.81
CA ASP A 71 7.65 9.98 -2.84
C ASP A 71 6.40 10.85 -2.64
N ALA A 72 6.20 11.89 -3.44
CA ALA A 72 5.07 12.81 -3.34
C ALA A 72 3.73 12.06 -3.39
N GLY A 73 2.86 12.28 -2.39
CA GLY A 73 1.56 11.62 -2.27
C GLY A 73 1.56 10.42 -1.31
N ILE A 74 2.74 9.94 -0.88
CA ILE A 74 2.84 8.84 0.10
C ILE A 74 2.16 9.20 1.43
N GLU A 75 2.04 10.49 1.74
CA GLU A 75 1.38 11.00 2.94
C GLU A 75 -0.07 10.52 3.05
N GLU A 76 -0.79 10.43 1.93
CA GLU A 76 -2.19 9.94 1.93
C GLU A 76 -2.29 8.50 2.46
N ILE A 77 -1.30 7.68 2.12
CA ILE A 77 -1.21 6.27 2.52
C ILE A 77 -0.76 6.17 3.98
N ILE A 78 0.26 6.94 4.36
CA ILE A 78 0.83 6.94 5.70
C ILE A 78 -0.19 7.44 6.73
N ILE A 79 -0.94 8.50 6.43
CA ILE A 79 -1.99 9.03 7.31
C ILE A 79 -3.08 7.97 7.51
N ALA A 80 -3.50 7.27 6.45
CA ALA A 80 -4.47 6.16 6.59
C ALA A 80 -3.94 5.05 7.50
N GLU A 81 -2.66 4.70 7.37
CA GLU A 81 -2.01 3.63 8.15
C GLU A 81 -1.79 4.00 9.62
N ILE A 82 -1.38 5.24 9.91
CA ILE A 82 -1.31 5.79 11.28
C ILE A 82 -2.68 5.68 11.94
N ASN A 83 -3.73 6.14 11.26
CA ASN A 83 -5.07 6.15 11.83
C ASN A 83 -5.65 4.75 12.01
N ASN A 84 -5.35 3.81 11.12
CA ASN A 84 -5.72 2.43 11.33
C ASN A 84 -5.01 1.83 12.55
N LEU A 85 -3.71 2.07 12.70
CA LEU A 85 -2.94 1.57 13.84
C LEU A 85 -3.49 2.13 15.16
N ILE A 86 -3.82 3.43 15.20
CA ILE A 86 -4.47 4.08 16.35
C ILE A 86 -5.87 3.48 16.60
N THR A 87 -6.66 3.26 15.56
CA THR A 87 -8.01 2.70 15.71
C THR A 87 -7.99 1.27 16.27
N GLN A 88 -7.03 0.44 15.84
CA GLN A 88 -6.94 -0.96 16.24
C GLN A 88 -6.26 -1.15 17.59
N HIS A 89 -5.31 -0.28 17.93
CA HIS A 89 -4.38 -0.50 19.05
C HIS A 89 -4.17 0.74 19.92
N GLY A 90 -5.07 1.74 19.87
CA GLY A 90 -4.92 3.02 20.55
C GLY A 90 -4.65 2.93 22.06
N THR A 91 -5.20 1.92 22.74
CA THR A 91 -4.93 1.68 24.17
C THR A 91 -3.48 1.28 24.47
N LYS A 92 -2.73 0.84 23.47
CA LYS A 92 -1.32 0.44 23.54
C LYS A 92 -0.36 1.50 22.97
N LEU A 93 -0.87 2.64 22.51
CA LEU A 93 -0.10 3.66 21.80
C LEU A 93 -0.05 4.96 22.58
N ASN A 94 1.14 5.57 22.62
CA ASN A 94 1.33 6.95 23.01
C ASN A 94 1.31 7.84 21.76
N THR A 95 0.22 8.59 21.59
CA THR A 95 0.01 9.49 20.45
C THR A 95 0.30 10.96 20.77
N LYS A 96 0.81 11.29 21.96
CA LYS A 96 1.01 12.69 22.41
C LYS A 96 1.96 13.49 21.51
N GLY A 97 2.93 12.82 20.89
CA GLY A 97 3.90 13.44 19.98
C GLY A 97 3.43 13.58 18.53
N ILE A 98 2.24 13.07 18.20
CA ILE A 98 1.66 13.13 16.86
C ILE A 98 0.83 14.40 16.73
N ASP A 99 0.98 15.12 15.62
CA ASP A 99 0.10 16.25 15.31
C ASP A 99 -1.38 15.79 15.29
N LYS A 100 -2.19 16.40 16.15
CA LYS A 100 -3.62 16.05 16.31
C LYS A 100 -4.41 16.21 15.02
N ARG A 101 -3.98 17.07 14.08
CA ARG A 101 -4.62 17.23 12.76
C ARG A 101 -4.52 15.96 11.92
N LEU A 102 -3.52 15.12 12.16
CA LEU A 102 -3.31 13.85 11.46
C LEU A 102 -4.09 12.69 12.08
N ILE A 103 -4.65 12.85 13.28
CA ILE A 103 -5.39 11.80 13.97
C ILE A 103 -6.89 11.97 13.70
N GLN A 104 -7.37 11.26 12.69
CA GLN A 104 -8.77 11.24 12.28
C GLN A 104 -9.19 9.80 11.92
N PRO A 105 -10.34 9.30 12.41
CA PRO A 105 -10.82 7.99 12.00
C PRO A 105 -11.13 7.99 10.50
N LEU A 106 -10.48 7.09 9.76
CA LEU A 106 -10.68 6.92 8.31
C LEU A 106 -11.25 5.51 7.99
N PRO A 107 -12.40 5.11 8.58
CA PRO A 107 -12.95 3.79 8.32
C PRO A 107 -13.47 3.72 6.89
N VAL A 108 -13.17 2.65 6.16
CA VAL A 108 -13.72 2.39 4.82
C VAL A 108 -14.04 0.91 4.68
N ASP A 109 -15.05 0.58 3.89
CA ASP A 109 -15.44 -0.81 3.67
C ASP A 109 -14.42 -1.56 2.82
N VAL A 110 -13.82 -0.91 1.82
CA VAL A 110 -12.76 -1.49 0.99
C VAL A 110 -11.58 -0.53 0.93
N ARG A 111 -10.38 -1.06 1.13
CA ARG A 111 -9.11 -0.41 0.79
C ARG A 111 -8.21 -1.40 0.07
N VAL A 112 -7.63 -1.02 -1.06
CA VAL A 112 -6.62 -1.80 -1.77
C VAL A 112 -5.37 -0.95 -1.85
N VAL A 113 -4.21 -1.51 -1.50
CA VAL A 113 -2.92 -0.84 -1.67
C VAL A 113 -2.03 -1.70 -2.55
N LEU A 114 -1.61 -1.15 -3.69
CA LEU A 114 -0.73 -1.79 -4.65
C LEU A 114 0.70 -1.29 -4.48
N ASN A 115 1.65 -2.21 -4.38
CA ASN A 115 3.09 -1.93 -4.29
C ASN A 115 3.83 -2.75 -5.35
N TRP A 116 5.01 -2.31 -5.78
CA TRP A 116 5.85 -3.08 -6.70
C TRP A 116 7.34 -2.99 -6.35
N ASN A 117 8.14 -3.89 -6.94
CA ASN A 117 9.55 -4.10 -6.57
C ASN A 117 10.56 -3.31 -7.40
N LYS A 118 10.16 -2.73 -8.55
CA LYS A 118 11.06 -2.01 -9.47
C LYS A 118 10.75 -0.51 -9.49
N ASN A 119 11.77 0.28 -9.80
CA ASN A 119 11.62 1.71 -10.12
C ASN A 119 11.27 1.88 -11.59
N ASP A 120 10.82 3.08 -11.96
CA ASP A 120 10.63 3.53 -13.34
C ASP A 120 9.71 2.59 -14.15
N THR A 121 8.71 2.07 -13.45
CA THR A 121 7.71 1.16 -14.00
C THR A 121 6.34 1.79 -13.83
N ASP A 122 5.62 1.92 -14.93
CA ASP A 122 4.26 2.45 -14.97
C ASP A 122 3.28 1.28 -14.73
N ILE A 123 2.75 1.19 -13.51
CA ILE A 123 1.83 0.14 -13.07
C ILE A 123 0.60 0.79 -12.45
N ASP A 124 -0.51 0.79 -13.18
CA ASP A 124 -1.79 1.29 -12.68
C ASP A 124 -2.56 0.21 -11.91
N LEU A 125 -3.17 0.60 -10.79
CA LEU A 125 -4.22 -0.14 -10.11
C LEU A 125 -5.56 0.10 -10.79
N TRP A 126 -6.19 -0.98 -11.25
CA TRP A 126 -7.55 -0.97 -11.77
C TRP A 126 -8.46 -1.72 -10.81
N LEU A 127 -9.61 -1.13 -10.49
CA LEU A 127 -10.64 -1.79 -9.69
C LEU A 127 -11.98 -1.70 -10.39
N THR A 128 -12.58 -2.85 -10.69
CA THR A 128 -13.95 -2.92 -11.22
C THR A 128 -14.91 -3.26 -10.08
N ASP A 129 -15.94 -2.45 -9.90
CA ASP A 129 -16.95 -2.63 -8.87
C ASP A 129 -18.11 -3.56 -9.32
N PRO A 130 -19.07 -3.89 -8.42
CA PRO A 130 -20.19 -4.76 -8.75
C PRO A 130 -21.16 -4.22 -9.80
N LYS A 131 -21.15 -2.91 -10.11
CA LYS A 131 -21.90 -2.34 -11.24
C LYS A 131 -21.18 -2.52 -12.57
N GLY A 132 -19.95 -3.01 -12.54
CA GLY A 132 -19.09 -3.12 -13.72
C GLY A 132 -18.35 -1.82 -14.04
N GLU A 133 -18.43 -0.80 -13.18
CA GLU A 133 -17.70 0.44 -13.36
C GLU A 133 -16.24 0.24 -12.95
N LYS A 134 -15.31 0.71 -13.79
CA LYS A 134 -13.87 0.62 -13.55
C LYS A 134 -13.33 1.94 -13.00
N CYS A 135 -12.70 1.86 -11.84
CA CYS A 135 -11.86 2.89 -11.25
C CYS A 135 -10.40 2.70 -11.70
N TYR A 136 -9.80 3.73 -12.29
CA TYR A 136 -8.40 3.76 -12.76
C TYR A 136 -7.97 5.22 -13.04
N TYR A 137 -6.74 5.47 -13.48
CA TYR A 137 -6.22 6.85 -13.64
C TYR A 137 -7.14 7.79 -14.47
N SER A 138 -7.78 7.33 -15.55
CA SER A 138 -8.70 8.18 -16.34
C SER A 138 -10.12 8.28 -15.77
N ASN A 139 -10.48 7.40 -14.83
CA ASN A 139 -11.73 7.45 -14.08
C ASN A 139 -11.43 7.22 -12.58
N PRO A 140 -10.81 8.20 -11.90
CA PRO A 140 -10.25 8.00 -10.56
C PRO A 140 -11.32 7.94 -9.47
N THR A 141 -12.58 8.17 -9.82
CA THR A 141 -13.73 8.05 -8.92
C THR A 141 -14.86 7.28 -9.58
N THR A 142 -15.57 6.45 -8.83
CA THR A 142 -16.74 5.71 -9.33
C THR A 142 -18.07 6.25 -8.78
N GLU A 143 -19.19 5.90 -9.42
CA GLU A 143 -20.55 6.27 -9.03
C GLU A 143 -20.86 5.85 -7.58
N ILE A 144 -20.34 4.69 -7.15
CA ILE A 144 -20.54 4.19 -5.78
C ILE A 144 -19.60 4.84 -4.75
N GLY A 145 -18.79 5.82 -5.17
CA GLY A 145 -17.87 6.55 -4.29
C GLY A 145 -16.54 5.85 -4.06
N GLY A 146 -16.12 4.98 -4.98
CA GLY A 146 -14.74 4.50 -5.03
C GLY A 146 -13.81 5.64 -5.42
N ARG A 147 -12.60 5.68 -4.85
CA ARG A 147 -11.60 6.71 -5.15
C ARG A 147 -10.20 6.09 -5.22
N LEU A 148 -9.48 6.39 -6.29
CA LEU A 148 -8.05 6.14 -6.43
C LEU A 148 -7.26 7.31 -5.81
N SER A 149 -6.11 7.03 -5.20
CA SER A 149 -5.15 8.07 -4.81
C SER A 149 -4.61 8.78 -6.05
N ASN A 150 -4.04 9.96 -5.84
CA ASN A 150 -3.29 10.63 -6.90
C ASN A 150 -2.15 9.71 -7.38
N ASP A 151 -1.93 9.73 -8.69
CA ASP A 151 -0.98 8.86 -9.39
C ASP A 151 0.48 9.19 -8.99
N PHE A 152 1.28 8.15 -8.80
CA PHE A 152 2.72 8.24 -8.56
C PHE A 152 3.47 8.14 -9.88
N THR A 153 3.54 9.25 -10.63
CA THR A 153 4.16 9.25 -11.97
C THR A 153 5.69 9.03 -11.95
N ALA A 154 6.35 9.09 -10.78
CA ALA A 154 7.79 8.94 -10.64
C ALA A 154 8.18 8.27 -9.31
N GLY A 155 8.06 6.93 -9.18
CA GLY A 155 8.47 6.26 -7.94
C GLY A 155 8.19 4.75 -7.85
N TYR A 156 8.27 4.20 -6.64
CA TYR A 156 8.01 2.78 -6.32
C TYR A 156 6.51 2.44 -6.11
N GLY A 157 5.61 3.37 -6.44
CA GLY A 157 4.29 3.40 -5.80
C GLY A 157 4.43 3.67 -4.30
N PRO A 158 3.33 3.62 -3.53
CA PRO A 158 2.18 2.76 -3.74
C PRO A 158 0.96 3.48 -4.32
N GLU A 159 0.13 2.77 -5.07
CA GLU A 159 -1.22 3.26 -5.36
C GLU A 159 -2.24 2.73 -4.36
N GLN A 160 -3.27 3.52 -4.05
CA GLN A 160 -4.37 3.06 -3.23
C GLN A 160 -5.74 3.32 -3.85
N PHE A 161 -6.66 2.40 -3.61
CA PHE A 161 -8.08 2.58 -3.80
C PHE A 161 -8.79 2.55 -2.45
N MET A 162 -9.77 3.42 -2.24
CA MET A 162 -10.62 3.44 -1.05
C MET A 162 -12.10 3.59 -1.44
N LEU A 163 -12.97 2.86 -0.75
CA LEU A 163 -14.43 2.95 -0.91
C LEU A 163 -15.10 2.92 0.46
N LYS A 164 -15.76 4.04 0.80
CA LYS A 164 -16.35 4.24 2.13
C LYS A 164 -17.47 3.26 2.45
N LYS A 165 -18.39 3.07 1.51
CA LYS A 165 -19.55 2.18 1.63
C LYS A 165 -19.56 1.23 0.45
N ALA A 166 -19.18 -0.03 0.69
CA ALA A 166 -19.19 -1.04 -0.35
C ALA A 166 -20.60 -1.61 -0.52
N MET A 167 -20.97 -1.88 -1.77
CA MET A 167 -22.19 -2.59 -2.08
C MET A 167 -21.90 -4.09 -2.15
N ASN A 168 -22.91 -4.91 -1.88
CA ASN A 168 -22.75 -6.35 -1.99
C ASN A 168 -22.47 -6.74 -3.44
N GLY A 169 -21.48 -7.61 -3.62
CA GLY A 169 -21.13 -8.12 -4.95
C GLY A 169 -19.64 -8.31 -5.13
N LYS A 170 -19.28 -8.67 -6.36
CA LYS A 170 -17.92 -9.02 -6.73
C LYS A 170 -17.12 -7.77 -7.12
N TYR A 171 -15.97 -7.61 -6.49
CA TYR A 171 -14.96 -6.62 -6.82
C TYR A 171 -13.78 -7.31 -7.49
N LYS A 172 -13.31 -6.74 -8.58
CA LYS A 172 -12.18 -7.26 -9.37
C LYS A 172 -11.02 -6.29 -9.32
N ILE A 173 -9.84 -6.78 -8.96
CA ILE A 173 -8.61 -6.01 -8.89
C ILE A 173 -7.71 -6.46 -10.03
N GLU A 174 -7.38 -5.51 -10.89
CA GLU A 174 -6.51 -5.70 -12.03
C GLU A 174 -5.33 -4.72 -11.94
N VAL A 175 -4.24 -5.05 -12.62
CA VAL A 175 -3.14 -4.12 -12.83
C VAL A 175 -2.89 -3.96 -14.31
N ASN A 176 -2.65 -2.73 -14.72
CA ASN A 176 -2.20 -2.45 -16.06
C ASN A 176 -0.71 -2.17 -16.04
N TYR A 177 0.04 -2.88 -16.87
CA TYR A 177 1.50 -2.86 -16.84
C TYR A 177 2.02 -2.53 -18.23
N TYR A 178 2.53 -1.31 -18.40
CA TYR A 178 3.01 -0.81 -19.70
C TYR A 178 4.43 -1.27 -20.07
N GLY A 179 5.03 -2.16 -19.26
CA GLY A 179 6.30 -2.82 -19.55
C GLY A 179 7.53 -2.09 -19.01
N ASP A 180 8.62 -2.84 -18.82
CA ASP A 180 9.92 -2.28 -18.47
C ASP A 180 10.59 -1.77 -19.75
N ARG A 181 11.01 -0.49 -19.79
CA ARG A 181 11.89 0.03 -20.87
C ARG A 181 13.33 -0.52 -20.79
N GLN A 182 13.66 -1.29 -19.76
CA GLN A 182 15.02 -1.76 -19.50
C GLN A 182 15.07 -3.27 -19.25
N PHE A 183 15.86 -3.98 -20.08
CA PHE A 183 16.33 -5.33 -19.75
C PHE A 183 17.14 -5.25 -18.45
N THR A 184 16.53 -5.61 -17.33
CA THR A 184 17.20 -5.62 -16.03
C THR A 184 17.44 -7.05 -15.57
N ILE A 185 18.68 -7.35 -15.15
CA ILE A 185 19.11 -8.62 -14.54
C ILE A 185 18.38 -8.89 -13.19
N SER A 186 17.54 -7.96 -12.73
CA SER A 186 16.92 -7.92 -11.39
C SER A 186 15.69 -8.83 -11.20
N GLY A 187 15.39 -9.73 -12.14
CA GLY A 187 14.22 -10.61 -12.08
C GLY A 187 12.91 -9.93 -12.51
N PRO A 188 11.76 -10.63 -12.43
CA PRO A 188 10.49 -10.10 -12.92
C PRO A 188 9.96 -8.95 -12.07
N THR A 189 9.26 -8.02 -12.71
CA THR A 189 8.42 -7.03 -12.02
C THR A 189 7.35 -7.79 -11.24
N THR A 190 7.19 -7.48 -9.95
CA THR A 190 6.29 -8.19 -9.04
C THR A 190 5.46 -7.17 -8.30
N VAL A 191 4.14 -7.33 -8.36
CA VAL A 191 3.19 -6.53 -7.61
C VAL A 191 2.78 -7.22 -6.32
N THR A 192 2.46 -6.40 -5.32
CA THR A 192 1.86 -6.82 -4.06
C THR A 192 0.60 -6.00 -3.83
N ALA A 193 -0.56 -6.66 -3.87
CA ALA A 193 -1.83 -6.07 -3.51
C ALA A 193 -2.20 -6.46 -2.07
N GLU A 194 -2.33 -5.46 -1.20
CA GLU A 194 -2.91 -5.62 0.13
C GLU A 194 -4.37 -5.17 0.09
N ILE A 195 -5.28 -6.14 0.23
CA ILE A 195 -6.73 -5.96 0.15
C ILE A 195 -7.27 -5.97 1.57
N TYR A 196 -7.93 -4.89 1.94
CA TYR A 196 -8.56 -4.71 3.23
C TYR A 196 -10.07 -4.59 3.07
N THR A 197 -10.82 -5.33 3.88
CA THR A 197 -12.26 -5.13 4.07
C THR A 197 -12.53 -4.62 5.48
N ARG A 198 -13.52 -3.74 5.64
CA ARG A 198 -13.88 -3.08 6.91
C ARG A 198 -12.66 -2.41 7.58
N TYR A 199 -11.86 -1.74 6.77
CA TYR A 199 -10.61 -1.08 7.18
C TYR A 199 -10.85 -0.05 8.28
N ALA A 200 -9.97 -0.01 9.28
CA ALA A 200 -10.06 0.91 10.43
C ALA A 200 -11.42 0.89 11.17
N THR A 201 -12.05 -0.28 11.29
CA THR A 201 -13.30 -0.48 12.07
C THR A 201 -13.14 -1.35 13.33
N GLY A 202 -11.95 -1.89 13.58
CA GLY A 202 -11.73 -2.96 14.57
C GLY A 202 -12.15 -4.36 14.10
N LYS A 203 -12.88 -4.48 12.98
CA LYS A 203 -13.28 -5.75 12.34
C LYS A 203 -12.61 -5.97 10.98
N GLN A 204 -11.46 -5.31 10.77
CA GLN A 204 -10.76 -5.34 9.50
C GLN A 204 -10.31 -6.76 9.14
N GLN A 205 -10.37 -7.11 7.86
CA GLN A 205 -9.71 -8.30 7.33
C GLN A 205 -8.67 -7.87 6.31
N ARG A 206 -7.54 -8.59 6.25
CA ARG A 206 -6.45 -8.32 5.32
C ARG A 206 -6.14 -9.58 4.50
N LYS A 207 -6.07 -9.43 3.18
CA LYS A 207 -5.56 -10.43 2.24
C LYS A 207 -4.39 -9.83 1.47
N ILE A 208 -3.29 -10.57 1.37
CA ILE A 208 -2.09 -10.15 0.64
C ILE A 208 -1.91 -11.06 -0.56
N ILE A 209 -1.76 -10.47 -1.75
CA ILE A 209 -1.46 -11.18 -2.99
C ILE A 209 -0.14 -10.66 -3.52
N VAL A 210 0.82 -11.55 -3.72
CA VAL A 210 2.11 -11.25 -4.36
C VAL A 210 2.16 -11.99 -5.69
N MET A 211 2.29 -11.25 -6.79
CA MET A 211 2.19 -11.77 -8.15
C MET A 211 3.29 -11.20 -9.05
N PRO A 212 4.14 -12.05 -9.66
CA PRO A 212 5.03 -11.62 -10.72
C PRO A 212 4.22 -11.25 -11.97
N LEU A 213 4.64 -10.19 -12.64
CA LEU A 213 4.10 -9.71 -13.91
C LEU A 213 5.06 -10.11 -15.03
N GLU A 214 4.51 -10.71 -16.09
CA GLU A 214 5.22 -10.92 -17.36
C GLU A 214 5.01 -9.73 -18.30
N ALA A 215 5.74 -9.53 -19.39
CA ALA A 215 5.29 -8.55 -20.39
C ALA A 215 4.10 -9.16 -21.17
N SER A 216 3.02 -8.41 -21.41
CA SER A 216 1.88 -8.87 -22.24
C SER A 216 1.22 -7.69 -22.94
N ASN A 217 0.74 -7.92 -24.17
CA ASN A 217 -0.06 -6.97 -24.93
C ASN A 217 -1.52 -6.85 -24.44
N SER A 218 -1.91 -7.65 -23.43
CA SER A 218 -3.24 -7.61 -22.85
C SER A 218 -3.35 -6.51 -21.78
N SER A 219 -4.26 -5.55 -21.99
CA SER A 219 -4.61 -4.56 -20.97
C SER A 219 -5.33 -5.22 -19.79
N GLY A 220 -4.97 -4.86 -18.55
CA GLY A 220 -5.68 -5.29 -17.34
C GLY A 220 -5.45 -6.76 -16.97
N ARG A 221 -4.51 -6.99 -16.05
CA ARG A 221 -4.17 -8.31 -15.53
C ARG A 221 -4.80 -8.55 -14.18
N LEU A 222 -5.55 -9.64 -14.06
CA LEU A 222 -6.21 -9.99 -12.82
C LEU A 222 -5.19 -10.30 -11.72
N VAL A 223 -5.20 -9.49 -10.65
CA VAL A 223 -4.43 -9.74 -9.43
C VAL A 223 -5.25 -10.52 -8.42
N GLY A 224 -6.53 -10.17 -8.28
CA GLY A 224 -7.41 -10.85 -7.35
C GLY A 224 -8.84 -10.36 -7.39
N GLU A 225 -9.70 -11.10 -6.70
CA GLU A 225 -11.11 -10.82 -6.58
C GLU A 225 -11.56 -11.07 -5.14
N PHE A 226 -12.59 -10.34 -4.72
CA PHE A 226 -13.28 -10.58 -3.46
C PHE A 226 -14.75 -10.19 -3.58
N THR A 227 -15.57 -10.72 -2.67
CA THR A 227 -16.97 -10.37 -2.52
C THR A 227 -17.14 -9.67 -1.19
N PHE A 228 -17.84 -8.54 -1.17
CA PHE A 228 -18.19 -7.81 0.06
C PHE A 228 -19.58 -8.20 0.56
#